data_AF-A0A939D764-F1
#
_entry.id   AF-A0A939D764-F1
#
_cell.length_a   1.000
_cell.length_b   1.000
_cell.length_c   1.000
_cell.angle_alpha   90.00
_cell.angle_beta   90.00
_cell.angle_gamma   90.00
#
_symmetry.space_group_name_H-M   'P 1'
#
loop_
_entity.id
_entity.type
_entity.pdbx_description
1 polymer ?
#
loop_
_entity_poly.entity_id
_entity_poly.type
_entity_poly.pdbx_seq_one_letter_code
_entity_poly.pdbx_strand_id
1 'polypeptide(L)' 'MIITIITLLVGLMILGGGIYYLLKEKEDKEARKIYSITTAVGVIITAGVIVKVLVSGF' A
#
# COMPACT_ATOMS: atom_id res chain seq x y z
N MET A 1 14.80 6.89 -10.79
CA MET A 1 14.90 5.41 -10.81
C MET A 1 15.02 4.72 -9.44
N ILE A 2 16.18 4.62 -8.76
CA ILE A 2 16.35 3.77 -7.56
C ILE A 2 15.32 4.07 -6.44
N ILE A 3 15.19 5.33 -6.06
CA ILE A 3 14.26 5.74 -4.99
C ILE A 3 12.82 5.37 -5.37
N THR A 4 12.41 5.65 -6.62
CA THR A 4 11.07 5.32 -7.12
C THR A 4 10.77 3.83 -7.01
N ILE A 5 11.72 2.96 -7.38
CA ILE A 5 11.56 1.50 -7.28
C ILE A 5 11.44 1.06 -5.83
N ILE A 6 12.30 1.55 -4.93
CA ILE A 6 12.25 1.21 -3.51
C ILE A 6 10.92 1.64 -2.90
N THR A 7 10.47 2.87 -3.17
CA THR A 7 9.18 3.37 -2.67
C THR A 7 8.01 2.56 -3.22
N LEU A 8 8.06 2.14 -4.49
CA LEU A 8 7.04 1.28 -5.08
C LEU A 8 6.98 -0.09 -4.40
N LEU A 9 8.14 -0.72 -4.16
CA LEU A 9 8.21 -2.02 -3.49
C LEU A 9 7.67 -1.94 -2.05
N VAL A 10 8.05 -0.90 -1.31
CA VAL A 10 7.52 -0.66 0.04
C VAL A 10 6.01 -0.41 0.01
N GLY A 11 5.52 0.42 -0.92
CA GLY A 11 4.09 0.68 -1.10
C GLY A 11 3.30 -0.59 -1.39
N LEU A 12 3.81 -1.46 -2.27
CA LEU A 12 3.20 -2.74 -2.59
C LEU A 12 3.23 -3.73 -1.43
N MET A 13 4.30 -3.77 -0.63
CA MET A 13 4.37 -4.60 0.58
C MET A 13 3.35 -4.16 1.63
N ILE A 14 3.23 -2.85 1.87
CA ILE A 14 2.24 -2.29 2.81
C ILE A 14 0.82 -2.59 2.32
N LEU A 15 0.56 -2.39 1.03
CA LEU A 15 -0.73 -2.64 0.42
C LEU A 15 -1.10 -4.12 0.47
N GLY A 16 -0.18 -5.01 0.05
CA GLY A 16 -0.38 -6.45 0.05
C GLY A 16 -0.57 -7.00 1.47
N GLY A 17 0.25 -6.57 2.42
CA GLY A 17 0.12 -6.93 3.83
C GLY A 17 -1.21 -6.44 4.41
N GLY A 18 -1.56 -5.17 4.17
CA GLY A 18 -2.83 -4.59 4.59
C GLY A 18 -4.03 -5.41 4.08
N ILE A 19 -4.08 -5.70 2.78
CA ILE A 19 -5.16 -6.49 2.17
C ILE A 19 -5.18 -7.92 2.72
N TYR A 20 -4.01 -8.56 2.83
CA TYR A 20 -3.90 -9.94 3.32
C TYR A 20 -4.49 -10.08 4.72
N TYR A 21 -4.08 -9.21 5.65
CA TYR A 21 -4.58 -9.28 7.01
C TYR A 21 -6.03 -8.79 7.16
N LEU A 22 -6.48 -7.85 6.33
CA LEU A 22 -7.88 -7.45 6.27
C LEU A 22 -8.79 -8.60 5.84
N LEU A 23 -8.29 -9.48 4.95
CA LEU A 23 -8.99 -10.68 4.53
C LEU A 23 -8.85 -11.86 5.50
N LYS A 24 -7.74 -11.92 6.25
CA LYS A 24 -7.47 -12.97 7.22
C LYS A 24 -8.23 -12.76 8.53
N GLU A 25 -8.24 -11.54 9.05
CA GLU A 25 -8.79 -11.19 10.37
C GLU A 25 -10.17 -10.52 10.25
N LYS A 26 -11.05 -11.10 9.44
CA LYS A 26 -12.37 -10.53 9.12
C LYS A 26 -13.32 -10.43 10.32
N GLU A 27 -13.16 -11.31 11.29
CA GLU A 27 -14.05 -11.40 12.47
C GLU A 27 -13.64 -10.46 13.61
N ASP A 28 -12.39 -9.99 13.61
CA ASP A 28 -11.88 -9.03 14.58
C ASP A 28 -12.05 -7.60 14.05
N LYS A 29 -12.96 -6.85 14.70
CA LYS A 29 -13.27 -5.46 14.32
C LYS A 29 -12.11 -4.50 14.56
N GLU A 30 -11.29 -4.72 15.58
CA GLU A 30 -10.15 -3.85 15.89
C GLU A 30 -9.03 -4.06 14.88
N ALA A 31 -8.69 -5.33 14.62
CA ALA A 31 -7.73 -5.71 13.59
C ALA A 31 -8.14 -5.16 12.23
N ARG A 32 -9.41 -5.34 11.84
CA ARG A 32 -9.92 -4.82 10.56
C ARG A 32 -9.75 -3.32 10.42
N LYS A 33 -9.90 -2.55 11.50
CA LYS A 33 -9.69 -1.09 11.48
C LYS A 33 -8.23 -0.75 11.22
N ILE A 34 -7.30 -1.44 11.89
CA ILE A 34 -5.86 -1.25 11.70
C ILE A 34 -5.47 -1.60 10.26
N TYR A 35 -5.84 -2.79 9.78
CA TYR A 35 -5.48 -3.24 8.44
C TYR A 35 -6.17 -2.46 7.32
N SER A 36 -7.35 -1.86 7.58
CA SER A 36 -7.98 -0.92 6.65
C SER A 36 -7.17 0.36 6.50
N ILE A 37 -6.67 0.93 7.61
CA ILE A 37 -5.80 2.11 7.58
C ILE A 37 -4.48 1.76 6.88
N THR A 38 -3.86 0.63 7.22
CA THR A 38 -2.63 0.16 6.58
C THR A 38 -2.81 -0.01 5.06
N THR A 39 -3.94 -0.61 4.64
CA THR A 39 -4.29 -0.75 3.23
C THR A 39 -4.44 0.61 2.56
N ALA A 40 -5.16 1.55 3.17
CA ALA A 40 -5.34 2.89 2.63
C ALA A 40 -4.01 3.64 2.44
N VAL A 41 -3.10 3.55 3.42
CA VAL A 41 -1.74 4.11 3.32
C VAL A 41 -0.97 3.46 2.17
N GLY A 42 -1.03 2.13 2.04
CA GLY A 42 -0.41 1.39 0.94
C GLY A 42 -0.94 1.81 -0.43
N VAL A 43 -2.25 2.08 -0.55
CA VAL A 43 -2.86 2.60 -1.79
C VAL A 43 -2.32 4.00 -2.10
N ILE A 44 -2.30 4.91 -1.13
CA ILE A 44 -1.86 6.30 -1.33
C ILE A 44 -0.40 6.33 -1.82
N ILE A 45 0.48 5.56 -1.18
CA ILE A 45 1.90 5.49 -1.57
C ILE A 45 2.03 4.92 -2.99
N THR A 46 1.42 3.76 -3.25
CA THR A 46 1.51 3.09 -4.55
C THR A 46 0.95 3.96 -5.66
N ALA A 47 -0.24 4.55 -5.47
CA ALA A 47 -0.88 5.43 -6.43
C ALA A 47 -0.05 6.70 -6.68
N GLY A 48 0.49 7.31 -5.63
CA GLY A 48 1.36 8.49 -5.77
C GLY A 48 2.61 8.19 -6.59
N VAL A 49 3.24 7.03 -6.38
CA VAL A 49 4.39 6.60 -7.18
C VAL A 49 4.00 6.32 -8.62
N ILE A 50 2.86 5.66 -8.87
CA ILE A 50 2.35 5.42 -10.23
C ILE A 50 2.11 6.74 -10.95
N VAL A 51 1.41 7.69 -10.30
CA VAL A 51 1.16 9.03 -10.87
C VAL A 51 2.48 9.74 -11.18
N LYS A 52 3.45 9.71 -10.27
CA LYS A 52 4.77 10.30 -10.51
C LYS A 52 5.44 9.69 -11.75
N VAL A 53 5.45 8.36 -11.87
CA VAL A 53 6.06 7.66 -13.01
C VAL A 53 5.36 8.04 -14.32
N LEU A 54 4.03 8.13 -14.31
CA LEU A 54 3.25 8.51 -15.49
C LEU A 54 3.49 9.96 -15.92
N VAL A 55 3.61 10.89 -14.97
CA VAL A 55 3.76 12.33 -15.26
C VAL A 55 5.21 12.71 -15.58
N SER A 56 6.18 12.15 -14.87
CA SER A 56 7.59 12.58 -14.94
C SER A 56 8.54 11.56 -15.56
N GLY A 57 8.06 10.37 -15.93
CA GLY A 57 8.92 9.28 -16.40
C GLY A 57 9.71 8.60 -15.26
N PHE A 58 10.72 7.81 -15.64
CA PHE A 58 11.53 6.96 -14.74
C PHE A 58 12.83 7.62 -14.24
#